data_AF-A0A1B3N7M3-F1
#
_entry.id   AF-A0A1B3N7M3-F1
#
_cell.length_a   1.000
_cell.length_b   1.000
_cell.length_c   1.000
_cell.angle_alpha   90.00
_cell.angle_beta   90.00
_cell.angle_gamma   90.00
#
_symmetry.space_group_name_H-M   'P 1'
#
loop_
_entity.id
_entity.type
_entity.pdbx_description
1 polymer ?
#
loop_
_entity_poly.entity_id
_entity_poly.type
_entity_poly.pdbx_seq_one_letter_code
_entity_poly.pdbx_strand_id
1 'polypeptide(L)'
;MSKSQVITARIDPEVMALVDRLAAAQGRSRSWLAARAIEKMARAETAFLDFVKEGEDAIGRGDYLTQEQMEEWITEMKVGARAKIAAQKHERDEAA
;
A
#
# COMPACT_ATOMS: atom_id res chain seq x y z
N MET A 1 29.20 -4.33 -2.20
CA MET A 1 28.79 -5.40 -1.26
C MET A 1 28.13 -4.74 -0.05
N SER A 2 26.79 -4.68 0.01
CA SER A 2 26.14 -4.24 1.25
C SER A 2 26.33 -5.32 2.31
N LYS A 3 26.87 -4.95 3.46
CA LYS A 3 27.07 -5.89 4.58
C LYS A 3 25.70 -6.15 5.23
N SER A 4 25.28 -7.41 5.28
CA SER A 4 24.11 -7.81 6.06
C SER A 4 24.31 -7.45 7.53
N GLN A 5 23.27 -6.93 8.18
CA GLN A 5 23.26 -6.65 9.61
C GLN A 5 22.65 -7.83 10.38
N VAL A 6 23.13 -8.08 11.60
CA VAL A 6 22.61 -9.14 12.47
C VAL A 6 21.70 -8.52 13.53
N ILE A 7 20.52 -9.12 13.69
CA ILE A 7 19.56 -8.77 14.74
C ILE A 7 19.36 -10.01 15.60
N THR A 8 19.47 -9.85 16.91
CA THR A 8 19.16 -10.90 17.90
C THR A 8 17.89 -10.50 18.64
N ALA A 9 16.87 -11.35 18.57
CA ALA A 9 15.58 -11.12 19.23
C ALA A 9 15.10 -12.40 19.92
N ARG A 10 14.40 -12.22 21.05
CA ARG A 10 13.68 -13.33 21.69
C ARG A 10 12.36 -13.54 20.94
N ILE A 11 12.09 -14.78 20.55
CA ILE A 11 10.87 -15.19 19.87
C ILE A 11 10.19 -16.22 20.74
N ASP A 12 8.87 -16.11 20.85
CA ASP A 12 8.05 -17.09 21.57
C ASP A 12 8.29 -18.51 21.02
N PRO A 13 8.48 -19.54 21.88
CA PRO A 13 8.73 -20.90 21.43
C PRO A 13 7.64 -21.46 20.50
N GLU A 14 6.38 -21.13 20.72
CA GLU A 14 5.26 -21.59 19.88
C GLU A 14 5.35 -20.97 18.48
N VAL A 15 5.70 -19.68 18.41
CA VAL A 15 5.93 -18.99 17.13
C VAL A 15 7.14 -19.58 16.41
N MET A 16 8.21 -19.90 17.12
CA MET A 16 9.39 -20.56 16.51
C MET A 16 9.02 -21.91 15.89
N ALA A 17 8.15 -22.70 16.53
CA ALA A 17 7.67 -23.97 15.98
C ALA A 17 6.86 -23.78 14.67
N LEU A 18 6.12 -22.67 14.53
CA LEU A 18 5.45 -22.31 13.27
C LEU A 18 6.45 -21.94 12.18
N VAL A 19 7.50 -21.17 12.53
CA VAL A 19 8.58 -20.82 11.59
C VAL A 19 9.30 -22.07 11.09
N ASP A 20 9.53 -23.06 11.95
CA ASP A 20 10.15 -24.34 11.59
C ASP A 20 9.34 -25.12 10.58
N ARG A 21 8.03 -25.21 10.80
CA ARG A 21 7.11 -25.87 9.87
C ARG A 21 7.13 -25.18 8.50
N LEU A 22 7.11 -23.84 8.47
CA LEU A 22 7.18 -23.07 7.24
C LEU A 22 8.52 -23.22 6.52
N ALA A 23 9.62 -23.19 7.26
CA ALA A 23 10.97 -23.39 6.73
C ALA A 23 11.10 -24.74 6.03
N ALA A 24 10.65 -25.81 6.70
CA ALA A 24 10.65 -27.17 6.16
C ALA A 24 9.77 -27.28 4.90
N ALA A 25 8.55 -26.74 4.94
CA ALA A 25 7.61 -26.81 3.81
C ALA A 25 8.10 -26.03 2.57
N GLN A 26 8.82 -24.93 2.76
CA GLN A 26 9.30 -24.07 1.66
C GLN A 26 10.73 -24.36 1.21
N GLY A 27 11.45 -25.26 1.89
CA GLY A 27 12.87 -25.51 1.62
C GLY A 27 13.75 -24.27 1.88
N ARG A 28 13.41 -23.46 2.89
CA ARG A 28 14.12 -22.21 3.24
C ARG A 28 14.65 -22.27 4.66
N SER A 29 15.66 -21.46 4.96
CA SER A 29 16.18 -21.34 6.33
C SER A 29 15.30 -20.44 7.19
N ARG A 30 15.31 -20.66 8.51
CA ARG A 30 14.63 -19.78 9.48
C ARG A 30 15.07 -18.32 9.34
N SER A 31 16.37 -18.10 9.20
CA SER A 31 16.94 -16.76 9.03
C SER A 31 16.46 -16.08 7.74
N TRP A 32 16.28 -16.84 6.66
CA TRP A 32 15.71 -16.32 5.42
C TRP A 32 14.26 -15.88 5.62
N LEU A 33 13.44 -16.71 6.28
CA LEU A 33 12.04 -16.36 6.59
C LEU A 33 11.94 -15.14 7.50
N ALA A 34 12.77 -15.08 8.55
CA ALA A 34 12.82 -13.94 9.46
C ALA A 34 13.20 -12.65 8.73
N ALA A 35 14.26 -12.68 7.92
CA ALA A 35 14.69 -11.53 7.12
C ALA A 35 13.58 -11.08 6.15
N ARG A 36 12.92 -12.03 5.47
CA ARG A 36 11.85 -11.73 4.52
C ARG A 36 10.60 -11.15 5.19
N ALA A 37 10.24 -11.67 6.37
CA ALA A 37 9.11 -11.16 7.15
C ALA A 37 9.37 -9.73 7.63
N ILE A 38 10.57 -9.48 8.18
CA ILE A 38 11.01 -8.15 8.61
C ILE A 38 11.02 -7.18 7.42
N GLU A 39 11.58 -7.58 6.28
CA GLU A 39 11.59 -6.75 5.07
C GLU A 39 10.17 -6.36 4.64
N LYS A 40 9.26 -7.34 4.55
CA LYS A 40 7.88 -7.10 4.11
C LYS A 40 7.16 -6.14 5.05
N MET A 41 7.28 -6.36 6.36
CA MET A 41 6.69 -5.49 7.37
C MET A 41 7.29 -4.08 7.29
N ALA A 42 8.61 -3.95 7.35
CA ALA A 42 9.27 -2.65 7.37
C ALA A 42 8.92 -1.82 6.13
N ARG A 43 8.93 -2.41 4.93
CA ARG A 43 8.55 -1.69 3.71
C ARG A 43 7.10 -1.22 3.73
N ALA A 44 6.18 -2.05 4.20
CA ALA A 44 4.77 -1.70 4.27
C ALA A 44 4.51 -0.58 5.29
N GLU A 45 5.07 -0.71 6.50
CA GLU A 45 4.89 0.28 7.56
C GLU A 45 5.56 1.61 7.22
N THR A 46 6.78 1.61 6.67
CA THR A 46 7.43 2.85 6.23
C THR A 46 6.63 3.52 5.12
N ALA A 47 6.15 2.78 4.11
CA ALA A 47 5.34 3.36 3.06
C ALA A 47 4.03 3.99 3.61
N PHE A 48 3.42 3.37 4.62
CA PHE A 48 2.24 3.94 5.26
C PHE A 48 2.57 5.20 6.06
N LEU A 49 3.65 5.19 6.83
CA LEU A 49 4.11 6.37 7.57
C LEU A 49 4.45 7.53 6.63
N ASP A 50 5.12 7.25 5.51
CA ASP A 50 5.45 8.25 4.49
C ASP A 50 4.17 8.84 3.88
N PHE A 51 3.17 8.00 3.56
CA PHE A 51 1.87 8.44 3.06
C PHE A 51 1.11 9.34 4.05
N VAL A 52 1.08 8.95 5.33
CA VAL A 52 0.45 9.78 6.38
C VAL A 52 1.19 11.11 6.50
N LYS A 53 2.52 11.09 6.48
CA LYS A 53 3.33 12.31 6.58
C LYS A 53 3.10 13.27 5.41
N GLU A 54 2.98 12.74 4.20
CA GLU A 54 2.62 13.52 3.02
C GLU A 54 1.27 14.24 3.20
N GLY A 55 0.27 13.54 3.76
CA GLY A 55 -1.04 14.11 4.08
C GLY A 55 -0.98 15.20 5.16
N GLU A 56 -0.24 14.98 6.24
CA GLU A 56 -0.01 16.00 7.27
C GLU A 56 0.66 17.26 6.70
N ASP A 57 1.65 17.07 5.83
CA ASP A 57 2.35 18.19 5.19
C ASP A 57 1.45 18.91 4.18
N ALA A 58 0.56 18.20 3.49
CA ALA A 58 -0.45 18.79 2.61
C ALA A 58 -1.42 19.67 3.43
N ILE A 59 -1.90 19.17 4.57
CA ILE A 59 -2.73 19.96 5.50
C ILE A 59 -1.98 21.22 5.96
N GLY A 60 -0.70 21.08 6.33
CA GLY A 60 0.15 22.21 6.74
C GLY A 60 0.34 23.27 5.64
N ARG A 61 0.30 22.88 4.36
CA ARG A 61 0.34 23.79 3.21
C ARG A 61 -1.03 24.37 2.82
N GLY A 62 -2.12 23.92 3.46
CA GLY A 62 -3.48 24.28 3.07
C GLY A 62 -4.02 23.49 1.87
N ASP A 63 -3.33 22.42 1.47
CA ASP A 63 -3.71 21.53 0.37
C ASP A 63 -4.63 20.42 0.91
N TYR A 64 -5.86 20.81 1.24
CA TYR A 64 -6.93 19.92 1.69
C TYR A 64 -8.28 20.48 1.26
N LEU A 65 -9.29 19.62 1.19
CA LEU A 65 -10.68 20.02 0.96
C LEU A 65 -11.47 19.96 2.26
N THR A 66 -12.32 20.95 2.50
CA THR A 66 -13.39 20.82 3.51
C THR A 66 -14.43 19.81 3.04
N GLN A 67 -15.32 19.39 3.93
CA GLN A 67 -16.42 18.48 3.58
C GLN A 67 -17.25 18.98 2.41
N GLU A 68 -17.62 20.27 2.41
CA GLU A 68 -18.44 20.88 1.34
C GLU A 68 -17.68 20.88 0.01
N GLN A 69 -16.41 21.30 0.01
CA GLN A 69 -15.56 21.30 -1.19
C GLN A 69 -15.34 19.88 -1.75
N MET A 70 -15.25 18.90 -0.86
CA MET A 70 -15.08 17.49 -1.21
C MET A 70 -16.34 16.92 -1.89
N GLU A 71 -17.54 17.30 -1.42
CA GLU A 71 -18.81 16.90 -2.02
C GLU A 71 -19.03 17.52 -3.41
N GLU A 72 -18.68 18.79 -3.57
CA GLU A 72 -18.67 19.50 -4.86
C GLU A 72 -17.72 18.80 -5.83
N TRP A 73 -16.47 18.54 -5.41
CA TRP A 73 -15.46 17.86 -6.21
C TRP A 73 -15.91 16.47 -6.69
N ILE A 74 -16.51 15.65 -5.82
CA ILE A 74 -17.06 14.34 -6.21
C ILE A 74 -18.17 14.49 -7.26
N THR A 75 -19.03 15.49 -7.08
CA THR A 75 -20.17 15.70 -7.98
C THR A 75 -19.70 16.06 -9.37
N GLU A 76 -18.74 16.98 -9.48
CA GLU A 76 -18.10 17.36 -10.74
C GLU A 76 -17.42 16.16 -11.41
N MET A 77 -16.66 15.36 -10.65
CA MET A 77 -15.97 14.18 -11.18
C MET A 77 -16.96 13.15 -11.73
N LYS A 78 -18.09 12.92 -11.06
CA LYS A 78 -19.16 12.02 -11.53
C LYS A 78 -19.80 12.50 -12.82
N VAL A 79 -20.06 13.81 -12.94
CA VAL A 79 -20.62 14.41 -14.16
C VAL A 79 -19.62 14.25 -15.32
N GLY A 80 -18.35 14.57 -15.10
CA GLY A 80 -17.30 14.40 -16.11
C GLY A 80 -17.12 12.96 -16.56
N ALA A 81 -17.19 12.00 -15.63
CA ALA A 81 -17.11 10.57 -15.97
C ALA A 81 -18.31 10.12 -16.83
N ARG A 82 -19.53 10.56 -16.50
CA ARG A 82 -20.73 10.25 -17.30
C ARG A 82 -20.67 10.84 -18.70
N ALA A 83 -20.18 12.08 -18.83
CA ALA A 83 -20.01 12.72 -20.13
C ALA A 83 -19.01 11.96 -21.02
N LYS A 84 -17.88 11.51 -20.46
CA LYS A 84 -16.90 10.69 -21.18
C LYS A 84 -17.49 9.35 -21.65
N ILE A 85 -18.25 8.68 -20.79
CA ILE A 85 -18.91 7.41 -21.15
C ILE A 85 -19.94 7.61 -22.26
N ALA A 86 -20.70 8.71 -22.21
CA ALA A 86 -21.69 9.03 -23.24
C ALA A 86 -21.02 9.34 -24.60
N ALA A 87 -19.93 10.11 -24.61
CA ALA A 87 -19.16 10.41 -25.81
C ALA A 87 -18.58 9.14 -26.45
N GLN A 88 -17.96 8.25 -25.65
CA GLN A 88 -17.42 6.98 -26.13
C GLN A 88 -18.50 6.05 -26.71
N LYS A 89 -19.71 6.09 -26.15
CA LYS A 89 -20.83 5.34 -26.69
C LYS A 89 -21.27 5.89 -28.04
N HIS A 90 -21.37 7.21 -28.17
CA HIS A 90 -21.73 7.88 -29.43
C HIS A 90 -20.72 7.57 -30.54
N GLU A 91 -19.42 7.68 -30.27
CA GLU A 91 -18.35 7.36 -31.22
C GLU A 91 -18.40 5.89 -31.67
N ARG A 92 -18.74 4.96 -30.77
CA ARG A 92 -18.88 3.54 -31.11
C ARG A 92 -20.13 3.25 -31.94
N ASP A 93 -21.22 3.96 -31.67
CA ASP A 93 -22.48 3.79 -32.39
C ASP A 93 -22.43 4.42 -33.80
N GLU A 94 -21.58 5.44 -34.04
CA GLU A 94 -21.30 6.01 -35.38
C GLU A 94 -20.29 5.19 -36.22
N ALA A 95 -19.47 4.36 -35.57
CA ALA A 95 -18.47 3.52 -36.24
C ALA A 95 -18.99 2.13 -36.65
N ALA A 96 -20.26 1.81 -36.33
CA ALA A 96 -20.93 0.53 -36.61
C ALA A 96 -21.94 0.68 -37.76
#